data_AF-A0A2D5AC97-F1
#
_entry.id   AF-A0A2D5AC97-F1
#
_cell.length_a   1.000
_cell.length_b   1.000
_cell.length_c   1.000
_cell.angle_alpha   90.00
_cell.angle_beta   90.00
_cell.angle_gamma   90.00
#
_symmetry.space_group_name_H-M   'P 1'
#
loop_
_entity.id
_entity.type
_entity.pdbx_description
1 polymer ?
#
loop_
_entity_poly.entity_id
_entity_poly.type
_entity_poly.pdbx_seq_one_letter_code
_entity_poly.pdbx_strand_id
1 'polypeptide(L)'
;MDLEGIVEFGRKRSLKAMVIRNLVLQDRSRAVRALLVSASVAGLSAVVGCETGPGGDADVTRGHDHQAPLDDSGESQAHSGDAKVVPTEPIEVTVPGTSVTLTMQPIAPAVGAPFYVATTEATWDLYDAFIFNLDTDAGESTEASDAVTRPSKPYVLADRGYGHAGYGLLSASPAAVERFVEWLSIKTGRTIRIPTEAEMRYLLETSGIEDADARLASGWFEENAEYSTHAVGSRPVDANGIHDIWGNLSEYAIAPDGTWVVMGGSFIDPVADVGLDYRIPFTTDWNADDPQIPKSPWWLASNDWVGVRLACDP
;
A
#
# COMPACT_ATOMS: atom_id res chain seq x y z
N MET A 1 33.86 3.81 -15.24
CA MET A 1 33.04 4.37 -14.17
C MET A 1 32.52 3.18 -13.40
N ASP A 2 32.94 3.01 -12.15
CA ASP A 2 32.71 1.77 -11.41
C ASP A 2 31.34 1.79 -10.74
N LEU A 3 30.44 0.91 -11.21
CA LEU A 3 29.09 0.76 -10.67
C LEU A 3 29.11 0.17 -9.24
N GLU A 4 30.12 -0.65 -8.92
CA GLU A 4 30.26 -1.27 -7.59
C GLU A 4 30.42 -0.24 -6.46
N GLY A 5 31.15 0.86 -6.72
CA GLY A 5 31.41 1.91 -5.73
C GLY A 5 30.15 2.67 -5.30
N ILE A 6 29.17 2.81 -6.19
CA ILE A 6 27.90 3.49 -5.90
C ILE A 6 27.02 2.61 -4.99
N VAL A 7 26.88 1.33 -5.34
CA VAL A 7 26.11 0.34 -4.57
C VAL A 7 26.66 0.19 -3.15
N GLU A 8 28.00 0.13 -3.00
CA GLU A 8 28.62 -0.01 -1.69
C GLU A 8 28.45 1.25 -0.81
N PHE A 9 28.45 2.45 -1.41
CA PHE A 9 28.27 3.71 -0.69
C PHE A 9 26.84 3.89 -0.16
N GLY A 10 25.82 3.60 -0.98
CA GLY A 10 24.41 3.61 -0.55
C GLY A 10 24.16 2.63 0.60
N ARG A 11 24.68 1.40 0.49
CA ARG A 11 24.55 0.37 1.54
C ARG A 11 25.23 0.78 2.86
N LYS A 12 26.36 1.49 2.78
CA LYS A 12 27.08 2.03 3.95
C LYS A 12 26.40 3.24 4.60
N ARG A 13 25.66 4.07 3.84
CA ARG A 13 24.77 5.11 4.42
C ARG A 13 23.60 4.48 5.17
N SER A 14 22.86 3.57 4.51
CA SER A 14 21.70 2.87 5.07
C SER A 14 21.99 2.21 6.43
N LEU A 15 23.09 1.45 6.52
CA LEU A 15 23.52 0.81 7.78
C LEU A 15 23.83 1.81 8.91
N LYS A 16 24.35 3.01 8.61
CA LYS A 16 24.59 4.04 9.63
C LYS A 16 23.29 4.64 10.17
N ALA A 17 22.33 4.96 9.29
CA ALA A 17 21.01 5.42 9.70
C ALA A 17 20.30 4.37 10.57
N MET A 18 20.30 3.11 10.13
CA MET A 18 19.67 1.98 10.84
C MET A 18 20.26 1.73 12.25
N VAL A 19 21.58 1.86 12.43
CA VAL A 19 22.23 1.71 13.75
C VAL A 19 21.87 2.87 14.69
N ILE A 20 21.75 4.10 14.16
CA ILE A 20 21.32 5.26 14.96
C ILE A 20 19.81 5.15 15.32
N ARG A 21 18.96 4.74 14.37
CA ARG A 21 17.51 4.46 14.56
C ARG A 21 17.29 3.53 15.77
N ASN A 22 18.07 2.47 15.88
CA ASN A 22 17.97 1.51 17.00
C ASN A 22 18.38 2.09 18.38
N LEU A 23 19.40 2.95 18.44
CA LEU A 23 19.88 3.51 19.70
C LEU A 23 18.88 4.52 20.31
N VAL A 24 18.28 5.38 19.48
CA VAL A 24 17.30 6.39 19.93
C VAL A 24 16.01 5.74 20.45
N LEU A 25 15.55 4.66 19.81
CA LEU A 25 14.36 3.91 20.23
C LEU A 25 14.55 3.20 21.59
N GLN A 26 15.73 2.63 21.84
CA GLN A 26 16.01 1.94 23.11
C GLN A 26 15.99 2.88 24.31
N ASP A 27 16.50 4.11 24.17
CA ASP A 27 16.55 5.06 25.30
C ASP A 27 15.17 5.66 25.61
N ARG A 28 14.33 5.93 24.60
CA ARG A 28 12.92 6.31 24.82
C ARG A 28 12.11 5.19 25.49
N SER A 29 12.35 3.93 25.14
CA SER A 29 11.67 2.77 25.77
C SER A 29 11.93 2.68 27.29
N ARG A 30 13.11 3.11 27.76
CA ARG A 30 13.46 3.16 29.18
C ARG A 30 12.68 4.22 29.95
N ALA A 31 12.41 5.38 29.34
CA ALA A 31 11.66 6.46 29.98
C ALA A 31 10.20 6.06 30.25
N VAL A 32 9.54 5.40 29.28
CA VAL A 32 8.12 5.01 29.40
C VAL A 32 7.88 3.97 30.50
N ARG A 33 8.84 3.05 30.73
CA ARG A 33 8.74 2.02 31.78
C ARG A 33 8.72 2.55 33.22
N ALA A 34 8.97 3.84 33.45
CA ALA A 34 9.01 4.42 34.79
C ALA A 34 7.63 4.78 35.38
N LEU A 35 6.55 4.80 34.59
CA LEU A 35 5.30 5.50 34.97
C LEU A 35 4.09 4.61 35.34
N LEU A 36 4.18 3.28 35.28
CA LEU A 36 3.02 2.38 35.45
C LEU A 36 3.24 1.26 36.49
N VAL A 37 3.20 1.62 37.78
CA VAL A 37 3.09 0.66 38.90
C VAL A 37 2.21 1.20 40.04
N SER A 38 0.88 1.05 39.94
CA SER A 38 -0.01 1.05 41.13
C SER A 38 -1.37 0.37 40.85
N ALA A 39 -1.87 -0.41 41.83
CA ALA A 39 -3.23 -0.95 41.95
C ALA A 39 -3.73 -1.95 40.85
N SER A 40 -4.53 -2.98 41.16
CA SER A 40 -4.87 -3.61 42.45
C SER A 40 -5.38 -5.05 42.25
N VAL A 41 -5.47 -5.84 43.32
CA VAL A 41 -5.77 -7.29 43.31
C VAL A 41 -7.19 -7.59 43.81
N ALA A 42 -7.94 -8.49 43.15
CA ALA A 42 -8.74 -9.60 43.74
C ALA A 42 -9.75 -10.23 42.75
N GLY A 43 -9.95 -11.56 42.83
CA GLY A 43 -11.01 -12.31 42.13
C GLY A 43 -10.62 -13.78 41.91
N LEU A 44 -11.45 -14.76 42.31
CA LEU A 44 -11.06 -16.18 42.40
C LEU A 44 -12.17 -17.15 41.92
N SER A 45 -11.75 -18.24 41.26
CA SER A 45 -12.47 -19.54 41.15
C SER A 45 -13.83 -19.61 40.38
N ALA A 46 -14.26 -20.75 39.81
CA ALA A 46 -13.57 -22.00 39.44
C ALA A 46 -14.39 -22.89 38.44
N VAL A 47 -13.65 -23.63 37.61
CA VAL A 47 -13.86 -24.98 37.00
C VAL A 47 -15.27 -25.64 36.93
N VAL A 48 -15.62 -26.16 35.74
CA VAL A 48 -16.36 -27.43 35.36
C VAL A 48 -17.09 -27.19 34.01
N GLY A 49 -17.18 -28.10 33.02
CA GLY A 49 -16.59 -29.44 32.82
C GLY A 49 -17.46 -30.35 31.92
N CYS A 50 -16.86 -31.19 31.05
CA CYS A 50 -17.48 -32.27 30.23
C CYS A 50 -18.45 -31.84 29.09
N GLU A 51 -18.65 -32.59 27.97
CA GLU A 51 -17.94 -33.74 27.37
C GLU A 51 -18.21 -33.89 25.84
N THR A 52 -17.57 -34.89 25.20
CA THR A 52 -17.67 -35.35 23.78
C THR A 52 -19.11 -35.54 23.26
N GLY A 53 -19.47 -35.45 21.96
CA GLY A 53 -18.84 -35.89 20.68
C GLY A 53 -19.89 -36.74 19.91
N PRO A 54 -19.58 -37.51 18.82
CA PRO A 54 -18.54 -37.41 17.79
C PRO A 54 -19.11 -36.63 16.56
N GLY A 55 -18.83 -36.79 15.26
CA GLY A 55 -17.86 -37.55 14.41
C GLY A 55 -18.47 -37.96 13.05
N GLY A 56 -17.70 -38.00 11.96
CA GLY A 56 -18.17 -38.38 10.61
C GLY A 56 -17.19 -38.13 9.45
N ASP A 57 -16.38 -39.12 9.11
CA ASP A 57 -15.45 -39.09 7.97
C ASP A 57 -16.12 -39.42 6.63
N ALA A 58 -15.66 -38.80 5.53
CA ALA A 58 -15.99 -39.18 4.15
C ALA A 58 -14.87 -38.77 3.16
N ASP A 59 -13.82 -39.58 3.07
CA ASP A 59 -12.83 -39.51 1.97
C ASP A 59 -13.47 -39.99 0.65
N VAL A 60 -13.29 -39.21 -0.43
CA VAL A 60 -13.56 -39.64 -1.81
C VAL A 60 -12.40 -39.22 -2.72
N THR A 61 -11.30 -39.96 -2.66
CA THR A 61 -10.15 -39.81 -3.55
C THR A 61 -10.32 -40.54 -4.89
N ARG A 62 -10.56 -39.77 -5.96
CA ARG A 62 -10.31 -40.11 -7.38
C ARG A 62 -10.11 -38.80 -8.15
N GLY A 63 -9.24 -38.69 -9.14
CA GLY A 63 -8.40 -39.72 -9.79
C GLY A 63 -8.36 -39.41 -11.28
N HIS A 64 -7.19 -38.99 -11.78
CA HIS A 64 -6.99 -38.43 -13.13
C HIS A 64 -7.60 -39.24 -14.27
N ASP A 65 -7.92 -38.55 -15.37
CA ASP A 65 -7.35 -38.93 -16.66
C ASP A 65 -7.10 -37.70 -17.55
N HIS A 66 -6.09 -37.76 -18.41
CA HIS A 66 -5.72 -36.69 -19.36
C HIS A 66 -6.27 -36.97 -20.75
N GLN A 67 -6.97 -36.01 -21.38
CA GLN A 67 -7.21 -36.08 -22.83
C GLN A 67 -7.24 -34.68 -23.48
N ALA A 68 -6.21 -34.42 -24.29
CA ALA A 68 -6.12 -33.36 -25.28
C ALA A 68 -5.05 -33.77 -26.32
N PRO A 69 -5.01 -33.18 -27.54
CA PRO A 69 -5.91 -32.18 -28.09
C PRO A 69 -6.79 -32.73 -29.24
N LEU A 70 -7.69 -31.90 -29.74
CA LEU A 70 -8.15 -31.93 -31.13
C LEU A 70 -7.99 -30.51 -31.69
N ASP A 71 -7.49 -30.41 -32.92
CA ASP A 71 -7.27 -29.13 -33.58
C ASP A 71 -8.61 -28.51 -33.99
N ASP A 72 -8.82 -27.23 -33.66
CA ASP A 72 -9.84 -26.39 -34.29
C ASP A 72 -9.16 -25.15 -34.90
N SER A 73 -9.29 -25.00 -36.22
CA SER A 73 -8.65 -23.94 -36.99
C SER A 73 -9.53 -22.69 -37.03
N GLY A 74 -9.70 -22.05 -35.88
CA GLY A 74 -10.43 -20.79 -35.76
C GLY A 74 -9.79 -19.64 -36.55
N GLU A 75 -10.58 -18.96 -37.38
CA GLU A 75 -10.10 -17.86 -38.22
C GLU A 75 -9.74 -16.62 -37.38
N SER A 76 -8.54 -16.07 -37.60
CA SER A 76 -8.11 -14.83 -36.94
C SER A 76 -8.85 -13.62 -37.52
N GLN A 77 -9.99 -13.27 -36.93
CA GLN A 77 -10.60 -11.96 -37.16
C GLN A 77 -9.82 -10.90 -36.37
N ALA A 78 -9.17 -10.00 -37.10
CA ALA A 78 -8.46 -8.88 -36.50
C ALA A 78 -9.47 -7.94 -35.82
N HIS A 79 -9.46 -7.91 -34.48
CA HIS A 79 -10.17 -6.89 -33.73
C HIS A 79 -9.69 -5.51 -34.18
N SER A 80 -10.61 -4.68 -34.67
CA SER A 80 -10.37 -3.26 -34.87
C SER A 80 -9.99 -2.64 -33.54
N GLY A 81 -8.79 -2.07 -33.45
CA GLY A 81 -8.33 -1.44 -32.21
C GLY A 81 -9.26 -0.28 -31.84
N ASP A 82 -9.96 -0.41 -30.71
CA ASP A 82 -10.78 0.65 -30.16
C ASP A 82 -9.92 1.90 -29.94
N ALA A 83 -10.44 3.04 -30.38
CA ALA A 83 -9.77 4.32 -30.19
C ALA A 83 -9.72 4.61 -28.69
N LYS A 84 -8.52 4.53 -28.09
CA LYS A 84 -8.32 4.77 -26.65
C LYS A 84 -9.00 6.07 -26.25
N VAL A 85 -9.98 5.98 -25.35
CA VAL A 85 -10.60 7.14 -24.72
C VAL A 85 -9.49 7.92 -24.02
N VAL A 86 -9.46 9.23 -24.24
CA VAL A 86 -8.54 10.14 -23.54
C VAL A 86 -9.36 10.79 -22.42
N PRO A 87 -9.05 10.53 -21.14
CA PRO A 87 -9.59 11.29 -20.02
C PRO A 87 -9.34 12.79 -20.18
N THR A 88 -10.37 13.61 -19.96
CA THR A 88 -10.29 15.08 -20.05
C THR A 88 -10.87 15.81 -18.85
N GLU A 89 -11.62 15.12 -17.98
CA GLU A 89 -12.27 15.68 -16.80
C GLU A 89 -12.04 14.75 -15.59
N PRO A 90 -11.97 15.26 -14.35
CA PRO A 90 -11.85 14.43 -13.16
C PRO A 90 -13.07 13.52 -12.95
N ILE A 91 -12.84 12.35 -12.36
CA ILE A 91 -13.92 11.39 -12.04
C ILE A 91 -14.04 11.18 -10.53
N GLU A 92 -15.27 10.93 -10.09
CA GLU A 92 -15.58 10.37 -8.78
C GLU A 92 -15.89 8.88 -8.93
N VAL A 93 -15.22 8.04 -8.13
CA VAL A 93 -15.41 6.59 -8.09
C VAL A 93 -15.85 6.20 -6.68
N THR A 94 -17.17 6.15 -6.48
CA THR A 94 -17.78 5.61 -5.25
C THR A 94 -17.46 4.13 -5.12
N VAL A 95 -17.08 3.68 -3.92
CA VAL A 95 -16.82 2.26 -3.63
C VAL A 95 -18.02 1.66 -2.87
N PRO A 96 -18.86 0.80 -3.49
CA PRO A 96 -20.10 0.30 -2.87
C PRO A 96 -19.87 -0.46 -1.56
N GLY A 97 -20.79 -0.30 -0.61
CA GLY A 97 -20.63 -0.83 0.76
C GLY A 97 -19.62 -0.06 1.62
N THR A 98 -19.17 1.12 1.19
CA THR A 98 -18.28 2.01 1.95
C THR A 98 -18.83 3.44 1.97
N SER A 99 -18.27 4.30 2.82
CA SER A 99 -18.50 5.75 2.79
C SER A 99 -17.49 6.52 1.94
N VAL A 100 -16.61 5.82 1.21
CA VAL A 100 -15.48 6.40 0.48
C VAL A 100 -15.81 6.54 -1.01
N THR A 101 -15.53 7.72 -1.54
CA THR A 101 -15.49 8.02 -2.97
C THR A 101 -14.06 8.48 -3.30
N LEU A 102 -13.43 7.83 -4.28
CA LEU A 102 -12.13 8.24 -4.79
C LEU A 102 -12.33 9.38 -5.81
N THR A 103 -11.73 10.54 -5.57
CA THR A 103 -11.56 11.56 -6.62
C THR A 103 -10.29 11.23 -7.41
N MET A 104 -10.38 11.20 -8.75
CA MET A 104 -9.25 10.88 -9.61
C MET A 104 -9.05 11.91 -10.73
N GLN A 105 -7.82 12.37 -10.90
CA GLN A 105 -7.42 13.31 -11.96
C GLN A 105 -7.13 12.59 -13.28
N PRO A 106 -7.46 13.17 -14.44
CA PRO A 106 -7.09 12.65 -15.76
C PRO A 106 -5.63 13.01 -16.08
N ILE A 107 -4.80 12.02 -16.36
CA ILE A 107 -3.37 12.19 -16.68
C ILE A 107 -3.13 11.73 -18.12
N ALA A 108 -2.60 12.63 -18.96
CA ALA A 108 -2.37 12.39 -20.38
C ALA A 108 -0.88 12.58 -20.73
N PRO A 109 -0.02 11.59 -20.43
CA PRO A 109 1.41 11.69 -20.67
C PRO A 109 1.73 11.70 -22.16
N ALA A 110 2.77 12.45 -22.56
CA ALA A 110 3.21 12.54 -23.96
C ALA A 110 3.75 11.20 -24.52
N VAL A 111 4.10 10.26 -23.63
CA VAL A 111 4.50 8.89 -23.95
C VAL A 111 3.80 7.97 -22.95
N GLY A 112 3.00 7.02 -23.43
CA GLY A 112 2.24 6.08 -22.60
C GLY A 112 0.79 5.93 -23.06
N ALA A 113 -0.06 5.40 -22.19
CA ALA A 113 -1.50 5.55 -22.28
C ALA A 113 -1.94 6.67 -21.32
N PRO A 114 -3.00 7.41 -21.65
CA PRO A 114 -3.72 8.19 -20.64
C PRO A 114 -4.30 7.27 -19.56
N PHE A 115 -4.39 7.77 -18.33
CA PHE A 115 -4.90 7.07 -17.15
C PHE A 115 -5.54 8.07 -16.18
N TYR A 116 -6.27 7.57 -15.18
CA TYR A 116 -6.70 8.34 -14.03
C TYR A 116 -5.81 8.02 -12.81
N VAL A 117 -5.54 9.00 -11.95
CA VAL A 117 -4.82 8.79 -10.68
C VAL A 117 -5.57 9.42 -9.51
N ALA A 118 -5.60 8.75 -8.36
CA ALA A 118 -6.20 9.29 -7.14
C ALA A 118 -5.53 10.60 -6.70
N THR A 119 -6.33 11.56 -6.24
CA THR A 119 -5.86 12.88 -5.78
C THR A 119 -4.97 12.81 -4.55
N THR A 120 -4.99 11.70 -3.81
CA THR A 120 -4.23 11.48 -2.57
C THR A 120 -3.68 10.05 -2.55
N GLU A 121 -2.86 9.75 -1.53
CA GLU A 121 -2.68 8.38 -1.03
C GLU A 121 -4.05 7.72 -0.75
N ALA A 122 -4.13 6.41 -0.89
CA ALA A 122 -5.29 5.62 -0.43
C ALA A 122 -5.32 5.61 1.10
N THR A 123 -6.47 5.90 1.70
CA THR A 123 -6.55 6.03 3.17
C THR A 123 -6.85 4.72 3.90
N TRP A 124 -6.58 4.72 5.20
CA TRP A 124 -7.03 3.64 6.09
C TRP A 124 -8.55 3.44 6.07
N ASP A 125 -9.36 4.49 5.89
CA ASP A 125 -10.82 4.37 5.84
C ASP A 125 -11.30 3.43 4.72
N LEU A 126 -10.61 3.45 3.58
CA LEU A 126 -10.89 2.56 2.45
C LEU A 126 -10.32 1.15 2.66
N TYR A 127 -9.15 1.05 3.28
CA TYR A 127 -8.50 -0.23 3.54
C TYR A 127 -9.19 -1.03 4.65
N ASP A 128 -9.69 -0.35 5.69
CA ASP A 128 -10.51 -0.92 6.76
C ASP A 128 -11.78 -1.59 6.21
N ALA A 129 -12.44 -0.95 5.23
CA ALA A 129 -13.61 -1.53 4.57
C ALA A 129 -13.29 -2.87 3.89
N PHE A 130 -12.10 -2.98 3.27
CA PHE A 130 -11.59 -4.20 2.69
C PHE A 130 -11.24 -5.26 3.76
N ILE A 131 -10.39 -4.95 4.74
CA ILE A 131 -9.86 -5.94 5.72
C ILE A 131 -10.86 -6.35 6.82
N PHE A 132 -11.92 -5.57 7.05
CA PHE A 132 -12.92 -5.87 8.07
C PHE A 132 -14.25 -6.42 7.53
N ASN A 133 -14.41 -6.59 6.21
CA ASN A 133 -15.64 -7.04 5.54
C ASN A 133 -16.82 -6.07 5.69
N LEU A 134 -16.55 -4.76 5.76
CA LEU A 134 -17.62 -3.77 6.00
C LEU A 134 -18.62 -3.69 4.85
N ASP A 135 -18.23 -4.13 3.64
CA ASP A 135 -19.14 -4.27 2.52
C ASP A 135 -20.09 -5.47 2.64
N THR A 136 -19.66 -6.56 3.26
CA THR A 136 -20.53 -7.68 3.64
C THR A 136 -21.51 -7.26 4.74
N ASP A 137 -21.03 -6.54 5.76
CA ASP A 137 -21.86 -6.01 6.85
C ASP A 137 -22.88 -4.95 6.35
N ALA A 138 -22.54 -4.21 5.28
CA ALA A 138 -23.44 -3.29 4.60
C ALA A 138 -24.49 -3.97 3.69
N GLY A 139 -24.33 -5.28 3.42
CA GLY A 139 -25.18 -6.01 2.46
C GLY A 139 -24.88 -5.73 0.98
N GLU A 140 -23.70 -5.18 0.69
CA GLU A 140 -23.24 -4.73 -0.63
C GLU A 140 -22.12 -5.62 -1.20
N SER A 141 -21.86 -6.77 -0.59
CA SER A 141 -20.89 -7.74 -1.11
C SER A 141 -21.48 -8.61 -2.23
N THR A 142 -20.59 -9.23 -2.99
CA THR A 142 -20.91 -10.07 -4.14
C THR A 142 -20.06 -11.35 -4.07
N GLU A 143 -20.51 -12.42 -4.72
CA GLU A 143 -19.74 -13.68 -4.80
C GLU A 143 -18.31 -13.45 -5.32
N ALA A 144 -18.11 -12.50 -6.25
CA ALA A 144 -16.79 -12.10 -6.74
C ALA A 144 -15.95 -11.34 -5.69
N SER A 145 -16.53 -10.38 -4.98
CA SER A 145 -15.79 -9.59 -3.97
C SER A 145 -15.50 -10.38 -2.69
N ASP A 146 -16.32 -11.37 -2.37
CA ASP A 146 -16.13 -12.26 -1.22
C ASP A 146 -15.18 -13.43 -1.53
N ALA A 147 -14.94 -13.74 -2.81
CA ALA A 147 -13.89 -14.66 -3.24
C ALA A 147 -12.46 -14.06 -3.15
N VAL A 148 -12.32 -12.74 -3.00
CA VAL A 148 -11.01 -12.10 -2.85
C VAL A 148 -10.40 -12.44 -1.48
N THR A 149 -9.17 -12.93 -1.47
CA THR A 149 -8.44 -13.24 -0.22
C THR A 149 -8.12 -11.94 0.53
N ARG A 150 -8.94 -11.57 1.52
CA ARG A 150 -8.72 -10.40 2.38
C ARG A 150 -7.64 -10.69 3.46
N PRO A 151 -6.72 -9.76 3.78
CA PRO A 151 -5.69 -9.89 4.81
C PRO A 151 -6.19 -10.36 6.20
N SER A 152 -5.34 -11.09 6.92
CA SER A 152 -5.61 -11.36 8.35
C SER A 152 -5.55 -10.07 9.17
N LYS A 153 -6.56 -9.80 10.00
CA LYS A 153 -6.61 -8.62 10.89
C LYS A 153 -5.29 -8.46 11.67
N PRO A 154 -4.70 -7.26 11.74
CA PRO A 154 -3.36 -7.08 12.28
C PRO A 154 -3.33 -7.22 13.81
N TYR A 155 -2.29 -7.88 14.33
CA TYR A 155 -2.11 -8.13 15.77
C TYR A 155 -1.52 -6.93 16.54
N VAL A 156 -0.93 -5.99 15.81
CA VAL A 156 -0.40 -4.71 16.29
C VAL A 156 -1.12 -3.62 15.49
N LEU A 157 -1.30 -2.43 16.06
CA LEU A 157 -1.87 -1.30 15.32
C LEU A 157 -1.01 -1.02 14.08
N ALA A 158 -1.59 -1.22 12.89
CA ALA A 158 -0.84 -1.21 11.63
C ALA A 158 -0.49 0.22 11.18
N ASP A 159 -1.28 1.20 11.59
CA ASP A 159 -1.05 2.66 11.51
C ASP A 159 0.19 3.14 12.32
N ARG A 160 0.75 2.26 13.17
CA ARG A 160 1.82 2.52 14.16
C ARG A 160 1.53 3.66 15.15
N GLY A 161 0.29 4.14 15.20
CA GLY A 161 -0.11 5.34 15.94
C GLY A 161 0.29 6.67 15.27
N TYR A 162 0.66 6.67 13.99
CA TYR A 162 0.92 7.91 13.23
C TYR A 162 -0.37 8.63 12.80
N GLY A 163 -1.45 7.87 12.59
CA GLY A 163 -2.79 8.38 12.28
C GLY A 163 -3.57 7.40 11.40
N HIS A 164 -4.90 7.47 11.45
CA HIS A 164 -5.78 6.45 10.86
C HIS A 164 -6.86 7.07 9.96
N ALA A 165 -7.97 7.55 10.53
CA ALA A 165 -9.08 8.13 9.75
C ALA A 165 -8.64 9.41 9.01
N GLY A 166 -8.70 9.40 7.68
CA GLY A 166 -8.17 10.46 6.81
C GLY A 166 -6.64 10.46 6.62
N TYR A 167 -5.92 9.40 7.04
CA TYR A 167 -4.47 9.26 6.86
C TYR A 167 -4.15 8.15 5.84
N GLY A 168 -2.99 8.27 5.19
CA GLY A 168 -2.51 7.30 4.20
C GLY A 168 -2.28 5.89 4.77
N LEU A 169 -2.73 4.88 4.04
CA LEU A 169 -2.47 3.46 4.28
C LEU A 169 -0.96 3.19 4.26
N LEU A 170 -0.46 2.50 5.30
CA LEU A 170 0.96 2.13 5.42
C LEU A 170 1.13 0.71 5.99
N SER A 171 2.37 0.20 6.05
CA SER A 171 2.71 -1.17 6.51
C SER A 171 2.12 -2.35 5.71
N ALA A 172 1.27 -2.13 4.70
CA ALA A 172 0.75 -3.18 3.83
C ALA A 172 1.85 -3.78 2.93
N SER A 173 1.81 -5.09 2.70
CA SER A 173 2.72 -5.76 1.76
C SER A 173 2.23 -5.67 0.30
N PRO A 174 3.12 -5.80 -0.70
CA PRO A 174 2.73 -5.97 -2.10
C PRO A 174 1.60 -6.98 -2.31
N ALA A 175 1.69 -8.16 -1.68
CA ALA A 175 0.67 -9.20 -1.76
C ALA A 175 -0.68 -8.78 -1.14
N ALA A 176 -0.67 -7.94 -0.09
CA ALA A 176 -1.90 -7.38 0.49
C ALA A 176 -2.50 -6.27 -0.39
N VAL A 177 -1.65 -5.46 -1.02
CA VAL A 177 -2.04 -4.39 -1.94
C VAL A 177 -2.63 -4.97 -3.23
N GLU A 178 -2.09 -6.07 -3.77
CA GLU A 178 -2.68 -6.82 -4.90
C GLU A 178 -4.15 -7.19 -4.64
N ARG A 179 -4.44 -7.81 -3.47
CA ARG A 179 -5.80 -8.22 -3.13
C ARG A 179 -6.73 -7.03 -2.90
N PHE A 180 -6.20 -5.92 -2.40
CA PHE A 180 -6.94 -4.68 -2.22
C PHE A 180 -7.35 -4.05 -3.57
N VAL A 181 -6.45 -3.96 -4.54
CA VAL A 181 -6.79 -3.43 -5.87
C VAL A 181 -7.66 -4.39 -6.69
N GLU A 182 -7.52 -5.71 -6.48
CA GLU A 182 -8.44 -6.73 -7.01
C GLU A 182 -9.87 -6.52 -6.47
N TRP A 183 -10.05 -6.39 -5.15
CA TRP A 183 -11.35 -6.08 -4.54
C TRP A 183 -11.89 -4.73 -5.01
N LEU A 184 -11.09 -3.65 -5.00
CA LEU A 184 -11.52 -2.34 -5.50
C LEU A 184 -12.00 -2.40 -6.96
N SER A 185 -11.31 -3.17 -7.81
CA SER A 185 -11.70 -3.33 -9.21
C SER A 185 -13.07 -3.99 -9.36
N ILE A 186 -13.30 -5.08 -8.62
CA ILE A 186 -14.59 -5.79 -8.59
C ILE A 186 -15.70 -4.90 -8.05
N LYS A 187 -15.44 -4.15 -6.97
CA LYS A 187 -16.42 -3.27 -6.33
C LYS A 187 -16.81 -2.06 -7.18
N THR A 188 -15.86 -1.50 -7.94
CA THR A 188 -16.08 -0.27 -8.73
C THR A 188 -16.42 -0.54 -10.21
N GLY A 189 -16.22 -1.77 -10.69
CA GLY A 189 -16.37 -2.11 -12.11
C GLY A 189 -15.30 -1.49 -13.02
N ARG A 190 -14.16 -1.08 -12.45
CA ARG A 190 -13.04 -0.40 -13.13
C ARG A 190 -11.73 -1.17 -12.95
N THR A 191 -10.76 -0.96 -13.83
CA THR A 191 -9.40 -1.52 -13.67
C THR A 191 -8.60 -0.67 -12.67
N ILE A 192 -8.83 -0.88 -11.37
CA ILE A 192 -8.07 -0.22 -10.30
C ILE A 192 -6.74 -0.95 -10.11
N ARG A 193 -5.64 -0.21 -10.08
CA ARG A 193 -4.28 -0.74 -10.04
C ARG A 193 -3.30 0.19 -9.34
N ILE A 194 -2.07 -0.27 -9.17
CA ILE A 194 -0.93 0.56 -8.77
C ILE A 194 -0.34 1.23 -10.02
N PRO A 195 0.16 2.48 -9.93
CA PRO A 195 0.92 3.11 -11.01
C PRO A 195 2.13 2.27 -11.43
N THR A 196 2.44 2.29 -12.72
CA THR A 196 3.76 1.84 -13.20
C THR A 196 4.84 2.84 -12.79
N GLU A 197 6.11 2.41 -12.74
CA GLU A 197 7.24 3.31 -12.47
C GLU A 197 7.29 4.47 -13.49
N ALA A 198 6.85 4.24 -14.73
CA ALA A 198 6.79 5.29 -15.76
C ALA A 198 5.70 6.33 -15.47
N GLU A 199 4.52 5.90 -15.01
CA GLU A 199 3.43 6.80 -14.61
C GLU A 199 3.78 7.57 -13.33
N MET A 200 4.36 6.89 -12.33
CA MET A 200 4.83 7.52 -11.09
C MET A 200 5.93 8.55 -11.37
N ARG A 201 6.92 8.19 -12.20
CA ARG A 201 7.98 9.11 -12.66
C ARG A 201 7.40 10.31 -13.40
N TYR A 202 6.41 10.10 -14.28
CA TYR A 202 5.76 11.20 -14.99
C TYR A 202 5.10 12.18 -14.01
N LEU A 203 4.32 11.70 -13.04
CA LEU A 203 3.68 12.55 -12.02
C LEU A 203 4.70 13.39 -11.24
N LEU A 204 5.80 12.76 -10.79
CA LEU A 204 6.90 13.44 -10.10
C LEU A 204 7.56 14.51 -11.00
N GLU A 205 7.83 14.19 -12.26
CA GLU A 205 8.42 15.09 -13.27
C GLU A 205 7.50 16.27 -13.65
N THR A 206 6.18 16.07 -13.72
CA THR A 206 5.21 17.11 -14.08
C THR A 206 4.57 17.84 -12.91
N SER A 207 4.90 17.45 -11.67
CA SER A 207 4.38 18.06 -10.43
C SER A 207 4.62 19.58 -10.30
N GLY A 208 5.62 20.13 -11.01
CA GLY A 208 6.03 21.53 -10.88
C GLY A 208 6.84 21.83 -9.61
N ILE A 209 7.29 20.78 -8.90
CA ILE A 209 8.00 20.86 -7.62
C ILE A 209 9.47 20.45 -7.86
N GLU A 210 10.26 21.40 -8.35
CA GLU A 210 11.59 21.15 -8.94
C GLU A 210 12.71 20.90 -7.89
N ASP A 211 12.72 21.66 -6.79
CA ASP A 211 13.81 21.64 -5.79
C ASP A 211 13.36 21.21 -4.37
N ALA A 212 14.32 21.12 -3.45
CA ALA A 212 14.10 20.65 -2.09
C ALA A 212 13.34 21.64 -1.20
N ASP A 213 13.49 22.96 -1.41
CA ASP A 213 12.74 23.98 -0.66
C ASP A 213 11.27 23.96 -1.10
N ALA A 214 11.01 23.78 -2.40
CA ALA A 214 9.69 23.55 -2.96
C ALA A 214 9.03 22.28 -2.39
N ARG A 215 9.75 21.14 -2.37
CA ARG A 215 9.28 19.88 -1.76
C ARG A 215 8.93 20.07 -0.28
N LEU A 216 9.77 20.75 0.50
CA LEU A 216 9.54 20.96 1.93
C LEU A 216 8.34 21.89 2.20
N ALA A 217 8.02 22.79 1.28
CA ALA A 217 6.82 23.62 1.31
C ALA A 217 5.55 22.83 0.91
N SER A 218 5.65 21.92 -0.06
CA SER A 218 4.51 21.15 -0.61
C SER A 218 4.23 19.82 0.10
N GLY A 219 5.17 19.27 0.88
CA GLY A 219 5.09 17.91 1.40
C GLY A 219 5.55 17.73 2.85
N TRP A 220 5.49 16.50 3.33
CA TRP A 220 5.86 16.10 4.69
C TRP A 220 7.13 15.24 4.70
N PHE A 221 8.20 15.73 5.35
CA PHE A 221 9.55 15.16 5.37
C PHE A 221 10.15 15.18 6.79
N GLU A 222 11.32 14.56 7.01
CA GLU A 222 11.97 14.52 8.34
C GLU A 222 12.07 15.92 8.98
N GLU A 223 12.34 16.96 8.18
CA GLU A 223 12.51 18.33 8.67
C GLU A 223 11.22 19.03 9.12
N ASN A 224 10.02 18.55 8.75
CA ASN A 224 8.75 19.22 9.06
C ASN A 224 7.60 18.33 9.58
N ALA A 225 7.74 16.99 9.56
CA ALA A 225 6.65 16.06 9.85
C ALA A 225 6.61 15.51 11.29
N GLU A 226 7.56 15.91 12.14
CA GLU A 226 7.68 15.49 13.55
C GLU A 226 7.83 13.95 13.77
N TYR A 227 8.31 13.23 12.76
CA TYR A 227 8.36 11.76 12.69
C TYR A 227 6.97 11.09 12.80
N SER A 228 5.96 11.67 12.14
CA SER A 228 4.64 11.07 11.91
C SER A 228 4.16 11.33 10.48
N THR A 229 3.29 10.48 9.95
CA THR A 229 2.44 10.85 8.81
C THR A 229 1.43 11.93 9.22
N HIS A 230 0.86 12.58 8.21
CA HIS A 230 -0.18 13.60 8.34
C HIS A 230 -1.42 13.18 7.54
N ALA A 231 -2.56 13.83 7.82
CA ALA A 231 -3.79 13.59 7.09
C ALA A 231 -3.61 13.91 5.59
N VAL A 232 -4.18 13.08 4.72
CA VAL A 232 -4.01 13.21 3.27
C VAL A 232 -4.68 14.49 2.76
N GLY A 233 -4.10 15.13 1.75
CA GLY A 233 -4.59 16.39 1.21
C GLY A 233 -4.42 17.60 2.15
N SER A 234 -3.64 17.46 3.23
CA SER A 234 -3.33 18.56 4.17
C SER A 234 -2.39 19.62 3.58
N ARG A 235 -1.74 19.32 2.46
CA ARG A 235 -0.88 20.24 1.68
C ARG A 235 -1.55 20.68 0.37
N PRO A 236 -1.08 21.77 -0.28
CA PRO A 236 -1.59 22.17 -1.59
C PRO A 236 -1.43 21.09 -2.66
N VAL A 237 -2.28 21.11 -3.68
CA VAL A 237 -2.09 20.29 -4.89
C VAL A 237 -0.87 20.74 -5.69
N ASP A 238 -0.27 19.80 -6.39
CA ASP A 238 0.76 20.00 -7.41
C ASP A 238 0.17 20.50 -8.76
N ALA A 239 1.01 20.62 -9.79
CA ALA A 239 0.57 21.02 -11.12
C ALA A 239 -0.25 19.96 -11.88
N ASN A 240 -0.29 18.70 -11.41
CA ASN A 240 -1.20 17.65 -11.91
C ASN A 240 -2.57 17.68 -11.20
N GLY A 241 -2.74 18.50 -10.16
CA GLY A 241 -3.96 18.56 -9.36
C GLY A 241 -4.07 17.47 -8.30
N ILE A 242 -2.94 16.90 -7.86
CA ILE A 242 -2.87 15.89 -6.80
C ILE A 242 -2.07 16.37 -5.59
N HIS A 243 -2.38 15.84 -4.42
CA HIS A 243 -1.69 16.11 -3.17
C HIS A 243 -0.64 15.03 -2.89
N ASP A 244 0.34 15.37 -2.05
CA ASP A 244 1.22 14.42 -1.35
C ASP A 244 2.01 13.46 -2.29
N ILE A 245 2.32 13.89 -3.52
CA ILE A 245 3.17 13.15 -4.47
C ILE A 245 4.68 13.21 -4.11
N TRP A 246 5.04 14.09 -3.19
CA TRP A 246 6.37 14.24 -2.61
C TRP A 246 6.23 14.29 -1.09
N GLY A 247 6.79 13.32 -0.37
CA GLY A 247 6.66 13.23 1.09
C GLY A 247 5.33 12.61 1.55
N ASN A 248 5.04 12.76 2.85
CA ASN A 248 4.07 11.96 3.61
C ASN A 248 4.45 10.48 3.61
N LEU A 249 3.97 9.67 2.67
CA LEU A 249 4.42 8.29 2.46
C LEU A 249 5.11 8.15 1.11
N SER A 250 6.21 7.40 1.07
CA SER A 250 6.79 6.97 -0.20
C SER A 250 5.83 5.97 -0.86
N GLU A 251 5.56 6.10 -2.15
CA GLU A 251 4.47 5.33 -2.79
C GLU A 251 4.98 4.13 -3.60
N TYR A 252 4.24 3.02 -3.55
CA TYR A 252 4.48 1.88 -4.42
C TYR A 252 4.22 2.20 -5.90
N ALA A 253 5.12 1.72 -6.76
CA ALA A 253 4.97 1.68 -8.21
C ALA A 253 5.52 0.35 -8.79
N ILE A 254 5.07 -0.02 -10.00
CA ILE A 254 5.46 -1.28 -10.65
C ILE A 254 6.48 -1.04 -11.77
N ALA A 255 7.70 -1.57 -11.63
CA ALA A 255 8.75 -1.47 -12.64
C ALA A 255 8.45 -2.31 -13.90
N PRO A 256 9.08 -2.05 -15.06
CA PRO A 256 8.80 -2.75 -16.32
C PRO A 256 9.07 -4.28 -16.32
N ASP A 257 9.79 -4.80 -15.32
CA ASP A 257 10.04 -6.23 -15.12
C ASP A 257 9.09 -6.88 -14.10
N GLY A 258 8.10 -6.13 -13.58
CA GLY A 258 7.17 -6.55 -12.53
C GLY A 258 7.69 -6.32 -11.10
N THR A 259 8.91 -5.79 -10.91
CA THR A 259 9.45 -5.50 -9.58
C THR A 259 8.69 -4.34 -8.93
N TRP A 260 8.23 -4.54 -7.70
CA TRP A 260 7.67 -3.46 -6.88
C TRP A 260 8.80 -2.51 -6.44
N VAL A 261 8.59 -1.21 -6.64
CA VAL A 261 9.51 -0.14 -6.23
C VAL A 261 8.77 0.92 -5.43
N VAL A 262 9.52 1.76 -4.73
CA VAL A 262 9.01 2.80 -3.84
C VAL A 262 9.66 4.14 -4.23
N MET A 263 8.86 5.20 -4.37
CA MET A 263 9.26 6.51 -4.91
C MET A 263 8.65 7.68 -4.10
N GLY A 264 9.02 8.93 -4.39
CA GLY A 264 8.40 10.14 -3.83
C GLY A 264 8.99 10.64 -2.49
N GLY A 265 9.56 9.76 -1.67
CA GLY A 265 10.07 10.11 -0.33
C GLY A 265 8.94 10.24 0.71
N SER A 266 9.29 10.19 1.99
CA SER A 266 8.33 10.08 3.10
C SER A 266 8.67 11.00 4.29
N PHE A 267 7.81 10.98 5.30
CA PHE A 267 7.95 11.69 6.57
C PHE A 267 9.21 11.34 7.40
N ILE A 268 9.95 10.28 7.03
CA ILE A 268 11.24 9.89 7.64
C ILE A 268 12.46 10.14 6.76
N ASP A 269 12.28 10.62 5.53
CA ASP A 269 13.37 10.96 4.62
C ASP A 269 13.74 12.44 4.77
N PRO A 270 15.05 12.80 4.83
CA PRO A 270 15.47 14.18 4.69
C PRO A 270 15.18 14.66 3.26
N VAL A 271 14.50 15.79 3.10
CA VAL A 271 14.10 16.31 1.77
C VAL A 271 15.30 16.52 0.83
N ALA A 272 16.49 16.74 1.39
CA ALA A 272 17.73 16.91 0.63
C ALA A 272 18.31 15.63 -0.01
N ASP A 273 17.90 14.44 0.46
CA ASP A 273 18.24 13.14 -0.16
C ASP A 273 17.09 12.63 -1.07
N VAL A 274 16.03 13.43 -1.33
CA VAL A 274 14.84 13.07 -2.14
C VAL A 274 14.77 13.83 -3.48
N GLY A 275 14.71 13.08 -4.59
CA GLY A 275 14.62 13.59 -5.96
C GLY A 275 14.07 12.57 -6.96
N LEU A 276 14.17 12.85 -8.27
CA LEU A 276 13.64 11.99 -9.36
C LEU A 276 14.36 10.64 -9.52
N ASP A 277 15.48 10.45 -8.82
CA ASP A 277 16.25 9.22 -8.67
C ASP A 277 16.00 8.50 -7.33
N TYR A 278 15.16 9.06 -6.43
CA TYR A 278 14.69 8.36 -5.23
C TYR A 278 13.80 7.18 -5.66
N ARG A 279 14.39 5.99 -5.64
CA ARG A 279 13.79 4.75 -6.13
C ARG A 279 14.33 3.57 -5.32
N ILE A 280 13.54 3.06 -4.39
CA ILE A 280 13.92 1.96 -3.50
C ILE A 280 13.20 0.67 -3.95
N PRO A 281 13.90 -0.38 -4.41
CA PRO A 281 13.26 -1.66 -4.71
C PRO A 281 12.69 -2.31 -3.45
N PHE A 282 11.52 -2.95 -3.56
CA PHE A 282 10.96 -3.76 -2.49
C PHE A 282 11.91 -4.92 -2.11
N THR A 283 12.01 -5.21 -0.81
CA THR A 283 12.69 -6.39 -0.29
C THR A 283 11.87 -7.05 0.81
N THR A 284 11.91 -8.38 0.89
CA THR A 284 11.35 -9.16 1.99
C THR A 284 12.04 -8.88 3.33
N ASP A 285 13.23 -8.25 3.32
CA ASP A 285 13.90 -7.74 4.53
C ASP A 285 13.07 -6.66 5.26
N TRP A 286 12.09 -6.02 4.62
CA TRP A 286 11.14 -5.13 5.31
C TRP A 286 10.17 -5.87 6.25
N ASN A 287 10.22 -7.20 6.27
CA ASN A 287 9.63 -8.02 7.31
C ASN A 287 10.67 -8.74 8.19
N ALA A 288 11.94 -8.33 8.19
CA ALA A 288 13.00 -8.93 8.99
C ALA A 288 12.71 -8.84 10.51
N ASP A 289 12.12 -7.75 10.96
CA ASP A 289 11.85 -7.46 12.37
C ASP A 289 10.51 -8.03 12.90
N ASP A 290 9.71 -8.70 12.06
CA ASP A 290 8.47 -9.37 12.49
C ASP A 290 8.77 -10.48 13.53
N PRO A 291 8.24 -10.40 14.76
CA PRO A 291 8.43 -11.44 15.78
C PRO A 291 7.54 -12.68 15.59
N GLN A 292 6.59 -12.67 14.64
CA GLN A 292 5.70 -13.80 14.40
C GLN A 292 6.39 -14.96 13.65
N ILE A 293 5.98 -16.20 13.98
CA ILE A 293 6.45 -17.42 13.32
C ILE A 293 5.22 -18.32 13.04
N PRO A 294 4.84 -18.53 11.76
CA PRO A 294 5.36 -17.87 10.57
C PRO A 294 5.11 -16.35 10.58
N LYS A 295 5.92 -15.62 9.80
CA LYS A 295 5.77 -14.18 9.61
C LYS A 295 4.53 -13.84 8.78
N SER A 296 3.99 -12.64 8.95
CA SER A 296 2.83 -12.21 8.17
C SER A 296 3.19 -12.05 6.68
N PRO A 297 2.40 -12.62 5.74
CA PRO A 297 2.53 -12.28 4.32
C PRO A 297 1.85 -10.95 3.98
N TRP A 298 1.01 -10.41 4.87
CA TRP A 298 0.14 -9.26 4.62
C TRP A 298 0.68 -7.95 5.17
N TRP A 299 1.37 -8.01 6.30
CA TRP A 299 1.84 -6.85 7.05
C TRP A 299 3.36 -6.89 7.17
N LEU A 300 4.01 -5.76 6.95
CA LEU A 300 5.46 -5.64 6.93
C LEU A 300 5.96 -4.84 8.14
N ALA A 301 6.78 -5.45 8.98
CA ALA A 301 7.25 -4.91 10.25
C ALA A 301 7.93 -3.53 10.13
N SER A 302 8.68 -3.31 9.05
CA SER A 302 9.62 -2.17 8.88
C SER A 302 9.32 -1.34 7.61
N ASN A 303 8.08 -1.44 7.12
CA ASN A 303 7.50 -0.71 5.97
C ASN A 303 6.57 0.43 6.45
N ASP A 304 6.89 1.03 7.58
CA ASP A 304 6.06 1.98 8.32
C ASP A 304 6.02 3.42 7.72
N TRP A 305 6.55 3.56 6.50
CA TRP A 305 6.82 4.79 5.76
C TRP A 305 6.44 4.68 4.27
N VAL A 306 5.89 3.54 3.85
CA VAL A 306 5.49 3.25 2.47
C VAL A 306 3.99 3.09 2.38
N GLY A 307 3.39 3.79 1.41
CA GLY A 307 1.96 3.80 1.13
C GLY A 307 1.60 3.44 -0.31
N VAL A 308 0.35 3.76 -0.66
CA VAL A 308 -0.29 3.36 -1.92
C VAL A 308 -1.02 4.55 -2.52
N ARG A 309 -0.78 4.82 -3.81
CA ARG A 309 -1.69 5.61 -4.65
C ARG A 309 -2.35 4.70 -5.67
N LEU A 310 -3.59 5.02 -6.03
CA LEU A 310 -4.39 4.23 -6.97
C LEU A 310 -4.39 4.88 -8.34
N ALA A 311 -4.14 4.08 -9.37
CA ALA A 311 -4.37 4.41 -10.77
C ALA A 311 -5.59 3.63 -11.29
N CYS A 312 -6.23 4.16 -12.34
CA CYS A 312 -7.31 3.51 -13.05
C CYS A 312 -7.14 3.72 -14.55
N ASP A 313 -7.42 2.72 -15.37
CA ASP A 313 -7.45 2.89 -16.83
C ASP A 313 -8.71 3.69 -17.27
N PRO A 314 -8.71 4.33 -18.46
CA PRO A 314 -9.78 5.24 -18.92
C PRO A 314 -11.22 4.66 -18.92
#